data_AF-A0A935EUR4-F1
#
_entry.id   AF-A0A935EUR4-F1
#
_cell.length_a   1.000
_cell.length_b   1.000
_cell.length_c   1.000
_cell.angle_alpha   90.00
_cell.angle_beta   90.00
_cell.angle_gamma   90.00
#
_symmetry.space_group_name_H-M   'P 1'
#
loop_
_entity.id
_entity.type
_entity.pdbx_description
1 polymer ?
#
loop_
_entity_poly.entity_id
_entity_poly.type
_entity_poly.pdbx_seq_one_letter_code
_entity_poly.pdbx_strand_id
1 'polypeptide(L)'
;MAEVPTINLALYAHTDVGMVRSGNEDNFLILDLSSGNSWTASEEEPQELLTYSQGYYGSLLAVSDGMGGALAGEVASRMAVETVRDRMLQLQAHEVYGKVPFEERLRLAIEEANLQINDDGQSNPAHKGLGATFTAVATQGNRIYFAQVGDSRAYLIRQGKIYRVTKDQSLVQQMIDLGHITEEEAETHSYRNVILQALGANYLVNVEINSLEMCQLDTLVLCSDGLSGKINQDEIAQIVNKASDFKSACQTMINLANERGGEDNITVIIAQFSGSSLPVADDDAVEPQSLARSPDTPNEINWGIGAKTDPLNQSDLNKEETSSKATEPLPPPPTQAYPFTSKLVKETSEATARTNDLSDRRGPITSVFAAMDFEEKPGVESSESSEADQRVTQPLASDESVSSPADPVYNKPSSSEPKKNHPADHPARRNSKGSLIIISGLVLLSAVALIVVLSLYLKKQSEQRTVQEQEVERQNQKDGKISRLREKIVEINKRLQAIEKPSLRDKRESWEDSLRKLGTRLDGAAQMSPNDMQLINQECDEIGNELKKIEDEVNNLQGLIPQQQNNRDPVKV
;
A
#
# COMPACT_ATOMS: atom_id res chain seq x y z
N MET A 1 40.32 -7.52 -7.21
CA MET A 1 38.94 -7.45 -6.71
C MET A 1 38.11 -8.43 -7.52
N ALA A 2 37.09 -9.06 -6.93
CA ALA A 2 36.08 -9.71 -7.76
C ALA A 2 35.31 -8.63 -8.54
N GLU A 3 34.82 -8.95 -9.73
CA GLU A 3 33.87 -8.07 -10.41
C GLU A 3 32.60 -7.97 -9.57
N VAL A 4 32.06 -6.75 -9.41
CA VAL A 4 30.76 -6.58 -8.76
C VAL A 4 29.71 -7.17 -9.71
N PRO A 5 28.85 -8.09 -9.24
CA PRO A 5 27.89 -8.79 -10.11
C PRO A 5 26.91 -7.81 -10.76
N THR A 6 27.06 -7.58 -12.08
CA THR A 6 26.20 -6.66 -12.84
C THR A 6 24.82 -7.28 -13.07
N ILE A 7 23.90 -6.98 -12.15
CA ILE A 7 22.47 -7.20 -12.33
C ILE A 7 21.93 -6.05 -13.16
N ASN A 8 21.22 -6.34 -14.23
CA ASN A 8 20.51 -5.38 -15.07
C ASN A 8 19.01 -5.55 -14.84
N LEU A 9 18.33 -4.43 -14.73
CA LEU A 9 16.91 -4.33 -14.51
C LEU A 9 16.29 -3.63 -15.73
N ALA A 10 15.38 -4.32 -16.41
CA ALA A 10 14.53 -3.75 -17.46
C ALA A 10 13.10 -3.67 -16.91
N LEU A 11 12.44 -2.52 -16.99
CA LEU A 11 11.12 -2.32 -16.41
C LEU A 11 10.26 -1.32 -17.18
N TYR A 12 8.95 -1.42 -16.96
CA TYR A 12 7.96 -0.43 -17.40
C TYR A 12 6.87 -0.31 -16.32
N ALA A 13 6.38 0.90 -16.10
CA ALA A 13 5.22 1.19 -15.25
C ALA A 13 4.16 1.93 -16.08
N HIS A 14 2.89 1.69 -15.77
CA HIS A 14 1.77 2.43 -16.32
C HIS A 14 0.67 2.55 -15.27
N THR A 15 -0.10 3.63 -15.32
CA THR A 15 -1.30 3.84 -14.50
C THR A 15 -2.41 4.43 -15.35
N ASP A 16 -3.65 4.04 -15.08
CA ASP A 16 -4.84 4.51 -15.78
C ASP A 16 -5.96 4.84 -14.78
N VAL A 17 -6.76 5.85 -15.12
CA VAL A 17 -7.88 6.34 -14.30
C VAL A 17 -8.99 5.27 -14.18
N GLY A 18 -9.08 4.33 -15.11
CA GLY A 18 -10.24 3.47 -15.26
C GLY A 18 -11.37 4.17 -16.03
N MET A 19 -12.45 3.41 -16.27
CA MET A 19 -13.63 3.87 -17.01
C MET A 19 -14.66 4.64 -16.15
N VAL A 20 -14.58 4.55 -14.81
CA VAL A 20 -15.63 5.04 -13.90
C VAL A 20 -15.13 6.10 -12.89
N ARG A 21 -13.86 6.03 -12.44
CA ARG A 21 -13.31 7.05 -11.52
C ARG A 21 -13.17 8.40 -12.25
N SER A 22 -13.18 9.49 -11.48
CA SER A 22 -13.07 10.87 -12.01
C SER A 22 -11.67 11.49 -11.89
N GLY A 23 -10.73 10.73 -11.35
CA GLY A 23 -9.34 11.07 -11.11
C GLY A 23 -8.57 9.81 -10.73
N ASN A 24 -7.25 9.92 -10.64
CA ASN A 24 -6.40 8.79 -10.27
C ASN A 24 -5.94 8.93 -8.82
N GLU A 25 -6.32 7.98 -7.97
CA GLU A 25 -5.89 7.90 -6.58
C GLU A 25 -4.74 6.89 -6.38
N ASP A 26 -4.43 6.08 -7.39
CA ASP A 26 -3.21 5.26 -7.43
C ASP A 26 -1.94 6.12 -7.59
N ASN A 27 -0.82 5.58 -7.11
CA ASN A 27 0.52 6.03 -7.47
C ASN A 27 1.49 4.85 -7.60
N PHE A 28 2.65 5.11 -8.19
CA PHE A 28 3.77 4.17 -8.21
C PHE A 28 5.08 4.86 -7.87
N LEU A 29 6.08 4.06 -7.49
CA LEU A 29 7.47 4.46 -7.36
C LEU A 29 8.34 3.52 -8.17
N ILE A 30 9.25 4.09 -8.95
CA ILE A 30 10.48 3.45 -9.39
C ILE A 30 11.61 4.30 -8.83
N LEU A 31 12.57 3.69 -8.13
CA LEU A 31 13.71 4.39 -7.52
C LEU A 31 14.98 3.55 -7.70
N ASP A 32 16.00 4.11 -8.34
CA ASP A 32 17.37 3.61 -8.25
C ASP A 32 18.01 4.21 -6.99
N LEU A 33 18.20 3.39 -5.96
CA LEU A 33 18.77 3.81 -4.68
C LEU A 33 20.25 4.24 -4.82
N SER A 34 20.90 3.94 -5.94
CA SER A 34 22.32 4.22 -6.15
C SER A 34 22.60 5.54 -6.88
N SER A 35 21.70 5.98 -7.76
CA SER A 35 21.75 7.33 -8.37
C SER A 35 20.83 8.35 -7.68
N GLY A 36 19.78 7.89 -7.00
CA GLY A 36 18.70 8.73 -6.48
C GLY A 36 17.66 9.14 -7.53
N ASN A 37 17.76 8.64 -8.77
CA ASN A 37 16.75 8.87 -9.81
C ASN A 37 15.44 8.16 -9.46
N SER A 38 14.31 8.87 -9.55
CA SER A 38 12.98 8.34 -9.30
C SER A 38 11.97 8.71 -10.39
N TRP A 39 10.96 7.85 -10.56
CA TRP A 39 9.79 8.08 -11.40
C TRP A 39 8.53 7.74 -10.60
N THR A 40 7.48 8.55 -10.74
CA THR A 40 6.18 8.38 -10.07
C THR A 40 5.06 8.79 -11.03
N ALA A 41 3.81 8.42 -10.72
CA ALA A 41 2.65 8.84 -11.52
C ALA A 41 2.42 10.37 -11.46
N SER A 42 2.81 11.02 -10.36
CA SER A 42 2.58 12.45 -10.13
C SER A 42 3.66 13.36 -10.69
N GLU A 43 4.88 12.86 -10.90
CA GLU A 43 6.04 13.66 -11.33
C GLU A 43 6.41 13.42 -12.80
N GLU A 44 6.75 12.18 -13.17
CA GLU A 44 7.24 11.82 -14.51
C GLU A 44 7.06 10.31 -14.77
N GLU A 45 6.05 9.94 -15.56
CA GLU A 45 5.82 8.55 -15.97
C GLU A 45 6.79 8.13 -17.10
N PRO A 46 7.42 6.93 -17.02
CA PRO A 46 8.37 6.47 -18.04
C PRO A 46 7.71 6.27 -19.41
N GLN A 47 8.06 7.14 -20.37
CA GLN A 47 7.52 7.10 -21.73
C GLN A 47 8.03 5.91 -22.56
N GLU A 48 9.18 5.33 -22.19
CA GLU A 48 9.83 4.19 -22.84
C GLU A 48 10.26 3.14 -21.80
N LEU A 49 10.71 1.98 -22.27
CA LEU A 49 11.25 0.91 -21.41
C LEU A 49 12.51 1.40 -20.66
N LEU A 50 12.42 1.55 -19.34
CA LEU A 50 13.60 1.87 -18.52
C LEU A 50 14.50 0.64 -18.43
N THR A 51 15.81 0.82 -18.65
CA THR A 51 16.80 -0.25 -18.49
C THR A 51 18.07 0.32 -17.87
N TYR A 52 18.49 -0.22 -16.73
CA TYR A 52 19.71 0.20 -16.04
C TYR A 52 20.38 -0.96 -15.29
N SER A 53 21.68 -0.85 -15.02
CA SER A 53 22.39 -1.77 -14.15
C SER A 53 22.16 -1.38 -12.69
N GLN A 54 21.67 -2.31 -11.88
CA GLN A 54 21.44 -2.14 -10.44
C GLN A 54 22.76 -1.77 -9.74
N GLY A 55 22.80 -0.60 -9.11
CA GLY A 55 23.97 -0.17 -8.35
C GLY A 55 24.10 -0.86 -6.98
N TYR A 56 25.15 -0.50 -6.24
CA TYR A 56 25.50 -1.11 -4.94
C TYR A 56 24.36 -1.07 -3.91
N TYR A 57 23.55 -0.02 -3.93
CA TYR A 57 22.45 0.15 -2.98
C TYR A 57 21.13 -0.50 -3.42
N GLY A 58 21.05 -0.97 -4.67
CA GLY A 58 19.87 -1.64 -5.21
C GLY A 58 18.82 -0.70 -5.79
N SER A 59 17.59 -1.20 -5.86
CA SER A 59 16.41 -0.51 -6.39
C SER A 59 15.21 -0.67 -5.46
N LEU A 60 14.22 0.21 -5.62
CA LEU A 60 12.90 0.10 -5.00
C LEU A 60 11.81 0.35 -6.05
N LEU A 61 10.88 -0.58 -6.18
CA LEU A 61 9.65 -0.46 -6.97
C LEU A 61 8.47 -0.52 -6.00
N ALA A 62 7.42 0.28 -6.19
CA ALA A 62 6.21 0.19 -5.38
C ALA A 62 4.95 0.64 -6.11
N VAL A 63 3.80 0.07 -5.74
CA VAL A 63 2.46 0.58 -6.07
C VAL A 63 1.78 0.96 -4.76
N SER A 64 1.03 2.06 -4.77
CA SER A 64 0.29 2.57 -3.62
C SER A 64 -1.10 3.01 -4.10
N ASP A 65 -2.12 2.32 -3.61
CA ASP A 65 -3.53 2.53 -3.95
C ASP A 65 -4.14 3.46 -2.89
N GLY A 66 -4.63 4.63 -3.31
CA GLY A 66 -5.04 5.71 -2.42
C GLY A 66 -6.53 5.69 -2.12
N MET A 67 -6.90 5.70 -0.84
CA MET A 67 -8.30 5.74 -0.40
C MET A 67 -8.63 6.98 0.45
N GLY A 68 -9.84 7.50 0.27
CA GLY A 68 -10.39 8.57 1.08
C GLY A 68 -11.72 9.08 0.56
N GLY A 69 -12.10 10.28 1.01
CA GLY A 69 -13.22 11.03 0.43
C GLY A 69 -12.72 12.26 -0.34
N ALA A 70 -13.34 12.55 -1.49
CA ALA A 70 -12.82 13.54 -2.46
C ALA A 70 -11.38 13.19 -2.88
N LEU A 71 -10.52 14.17 -3.20
CA LEU A 71 -9.14 13.97 -3.68
C LEU A 71 -8.16 13.53 -2.57
N ALA A 72 -8.63 12.81 -1.55
CA ALA A 72 -7.79 12.38 -0.43
C ALA A 72 -6.92 11.17 -0.77
N GLY A 73 -7.38 10.23 -1.61
CA GLY A 73 -6.58 9.06 -2.00
C GLY A 73 -5.33 9.45 -2.79
N GLU A 74 -5.47 10.34 -3.78
CA GLU A 74 -4.36 10.93 -4.55
C GLU A 74 -3.28 11.54 -3.63
N VAL A 75 -3.69 12.23 -2.55
CA VAL A 75 -2.76 12.79 -1.57
C VAL A 75 -2.09 11.68 -0.76
N ALA A 76 -2.81 10.62 -0.38
CA ALA A 76 -2.29 9.50 0.40
C ALA A 76 -1.21 8.70 -0.35
N SER A 77 -1.52 8.23 -1.56
CA SER A 77 -0.63 7.39 -2.35
C SER A 77 0.62 8.16 -2.79
N ARG A 78 0.45 9.44 -3.14
CA ARG A 78 1.56 10.35 -3.43
C ARG A 78 2.45 10.58 -2.20
N MET A 79 1.86 10.86 -1.02
CA MET A 79 2.64 10.99 0.22
C MET A 79 3.37 9.69 0.57
N ALA A 80 2.78 8.51 0.30
CA ALA A 80 3.43 7.23 0.53
C ALA A 80 4.68 7.05 -0.33
N VAL A 81 4.58 7.27 -1.65
CA VAL A 81 5.73 7.11 -2.56
C VAL A 81 6.81 8.18 -2.33
N GLU A 82 6.43 9.44 -2.10
CA GLU A 82 7.37 10.54 -1.80
C GLU A 82 8.12 10.28 -0.48
N THR A 83 7.40 9.91 0.58
CA THR A 83 8.00 9.71 1.91
C THR A 83 8.93 8.50 1.92
N VAL A 84 8.53 7.37 1.33
CA VAL A 84 9.40 6.18 1.27
C VAL A 84 10.63 6.45 0.40
N ARG A 85 10.49 7.15 -0.73
CA ARG A 85 11.62 7.58 -1.59
C ARG A 85 12.64 8.39 -0.80
N ASP A 86 12.20 9.51 -0.22
CA ASP A 86 13.06 10.44 0.49
C ASP A 86 13.69 9.77 1.72
N ARG A 87 12.92 8.96 2.45
CA ARG A 87 13.39 8.29 3.67
C ARG A 87 14.40 7.19 3.40
N MET A 88 14.23 6.40 2.34
CA MET A 88 15.22 5.38 1.96
C MET A 88 16.58 6.01 1.64
N LEU A 89 16.59 7.10 0.87
CA LEU A 89 17.81 7.85 0.53
C LEU A 89 18.49 8.46 1.78
N GLN A 90 17.70 9.02 2.71
CA GLN A 90 18.21 9.52 3.99
C GLN A 90 18.83 8.42 4.87
N LEU A 91 18.10 7.32 5.10
CA LEU A 91 18.55 6.22 5.98
C LEU A 91 19.82 5.56 5.44
N GLN A 92 19.96 5.48 4.12
CA GLN A 92 21.14 4.96 3.44
C GLN A 92 22.38 5.86 3.58
N ALA A 93 22.21 7.18 3.52
CA ALA A 93 23.32 8.13 3.65
C ALA A 93 23.81 8.31 5.10
N HIS A 94 23.04 7.86 6.10
CA HIS A 94 23.28 8.15 7.51
C HIS A 94 24.26 7.14 8.17
N GLU A 95 25.29 7.62 8.88
CA GLU A 95 26.37 6.77 9.42
C GLU A 95 25.93 5.64 10.36
N VAL A 96 24.88 5.86 11.16
CA VAL A 96 24.25 4.82 12.00
C VAL A 96 23.26 3.96 11.19
N TYR A 97 22.18 4.54 10.68
CA TYR A 97 21.10 3.79 10.01
C TYR A 97 21.53 3.08 8.72
N GLY A 98 22.54 3.55 7.99
CA GLY A 98 23.09 2.86 6.82
C GLY A 98 23.74 1.51 7.13
N LYS A 99 23.96 1.20 8.42
CA LYS A 99 24.44 -0.11 8.93
C LYS A 99 23.31 -1.03 9.40
N VAL A 100 22.07 -0.54 9.50
CA VAL A 100 20.86 -1.35 9.78
C VAL A 100 20.55 -2.21 8.55
N PRO A 101 20.06 -3.47 8.70
CA PRO A 101 19.68 -4.33 7.58
C PRO A 101 18.70 -3.66 6.59
N PHE A 102 18.74 -4.07 5.32
CA PHE A 102 18.04 -3.38 4.23
C PHE A 102 16.52 -3.45 4.40
N GLU A 103 16.01 -4.64 4.72
CA GLU A 103 14.61 -4.93 5.05
C GLU A 103 14.08 -4.02 6.16
N GLU A 104 14.93 -3.67 7.13
CA GLU A 104 14.54 -2.90 8.30
C GLU A 104 14.66 -1.40 8.05
N ARG A 105 15.57 -0.95 7.15
CA ARG A 105 15.52 0.42 6.60
C ARG A 105 14.25 0.63 5.74
N LEU A 106 13.87 -0.36 4.95
CA LEU A 106 12.63 -0.35 4.16
C LEU A 106 11.40 -0.31 5.08
N ARG A 107 11.38 -1.13 6.14
CA ARG A 107 10.34 -1.08 7.18
C ARG A 107 10.22 0.31 7.80
N LEU A 108 11.33 0.87 8.27
CA LEU A 108 11.36 2.21 8.88
C LEU A 108 10.91 3.30 7.90
N ALA A 109 11.14 3.15 6.59
CA ALA A 109 10.65 4.09 5.57
C ALA A 109 9.14 3.99 5.33
N ILE A 110 8.54 2.80 5.44
CA ILE A 110 7.09 2.59 5.28
C ILE A 110 6.33 2.98 6.57
N GLU A 111 6.91 2.71 7.74
CA GLU A 111 6.39 3.19 9.03
C GLU A 111 6.45 4.73 9.15
N GLU A 112 7.49 5.35 8.58
CA GLU A 112 7.61 6.80 8.43
C GLU A 112 6.47 7.38 7.57
N ALA A 113 6.19 6.77 6.40
CA ALA A 113 5.05 7.15 5.58
C ALA A 113 3.71 7.00 6.32
N ASN A 114 3.51 5.94 7.09
CA ASN A 114 2.31 5.76 7.90
C ASN A 114 2.08 6.93 8.89
N LEU A 115 3.13 7.36 9.60
CA LEU A 115 3.05 8.45 10.56
C LEU A 115 2.68 9.77 9.89
N GLN A 116 3.34 10.15 8.80
CA GLN A 116 3.08 11.41 8.12
C GLN A 116 1.67 11.48 7.51
N ILE A 117 1.19 10.36 6.94
CA ILE A 117 -0.16 10.22 6.39
C ILE A 117 -1.21 10.26 7.51
N ASN A 118 -0.92 9.68 8.69
CA ASN A 118 -1.80 9.74 9.86
C ASN A 118 -1.89 11.17 10.43
N ASP A 119 -0.74 11.82 10.65
CA ASP A 119 -0.65 13.19 11.20
C ASP A 119 -1.35 14.23 10.30
N ASP A 120 -1.19 14.13 8.97
CA ASP A 120 -1.91 14.98 8.01
C ASP A 120 -3.43 14.69 8.06
N GLY A 121 -3.84 13.42 8.05
CA GLY A 121 -5.24 13.01 8.16
C GLY A 121 -5.93 13.36 9.49
N GLN A 122 -5.18 13.57 10.58
CA GLN A 122 -5.72 14.13 11.84
C GLN A 122 -5.73 15.66 11.85
N SER A 123 -4.71 16.31 11.28
CA SER A 123 -4.52 17.77 11.37
C SER A 123 -5.28 18.57 10.32
N ASN A 124 -5.57 17.98 9.16
CA ASN A 124 -6.31 18.61 8.06
C ASN A 124 -7.73 18.02 7.91
N PRO A 125 -8.80 18.78 8.24
CA PRO A 125 -10.18 18.30 8.10
C PRO A 125 -10.62 17.89 6.68
N ALA A 126 -9.93 18.37 5.64
CA ALA A 126 -10.19 17.95 4.26
C ALA A 126 -9.63 16.55 3.94
N HIS A 127 -8.63 16.10 4.70
CA HIS A 127 -7.94 14.82 4.52
C HIS A 127 -8.37 13.80 5.59
N LYS A 128 -9.52 14.00 6.23
CA LYS A 128 -9.96 13.15 7.34
C LYS A 128 -10.30 11.73 6.85
N GLY A 129 -9.57 10.73 7.35
CA GLY A 129 -9.74 9.33 6.96
C GLY A 129 -9.00 8.95 5.67
N LEU A 130 -8.06 9.81 5.25
CA LEU A 130 -7.08 9.55 4.20
C LEU A 130 -6.18 8.37 4.58
N GLY A 131 -5.89 7.49 3.62
CA GLY A 131 -4.94 6.39 3.77
C GLY A 131 -4.60 5.71 2.45
N ALA A 132 -3.62 4.81 2.44
CA ALA A 132 -3.20 4.12 1.21
C ALA A 132 -2.68 2.69 1.47
N THR A 133 -2.74 1.83 0.45
CA THR A 133 -1.92 0.61 0.43
C THR A 133 -0.46 0.97 0.16
N PHE A 134 0.46 0.05 0.40
CA PHE A 134 1.83 0.15 -0.10
C PHE A 134 2.40 -1.25 -0.35
N THR A 135 2.49 -1.61 -1.63
CA THR A 135 3.07 -2.88 -2.09
C THR A 135 4.37 -2.60 -2.80
N ALA A 136 5.48 -2.99 -2.21
CA ALA A 136 6.82 -2.71 -2.71
C ALA A 136 7.61 -3.98 -2.99
N VAL A 137 8.44 -3.91 -4.04
CA VAL A 137 9.51 -4.87 -4.27
C VAL A 137 10.83 -4.11 -4.43
N ALA A 138 11.73 -4.35 -3.49
CA ALA A 138 13.03 -3.70 -3.40
C ALA A 138 14.14 -4.75 -3.52
N THR A 139 15.33 -4.34 -3.93
CA THR A 139 16.47 -5.25 -4.13
C THR A 139 17.72 -4.76 -3.42
N GLN A 140 18.57 -5.69 -2.99
CA GLN A 140 19.96 -5.39 -2.65
C GLN A 140 20.85 -6.60 -2.92
N GLY A 141 21.93 -6.41 -3.67
CA GLY A 141 22.73 -7.55 -4.16
C GLY A 141 21.87 -8.50 -4.98
N ASN A 142 21.96 -9.80 -4.69
CA ASN A 142 21.14 -10.88 -5.27
C ASN A 142 19.81 -11.14 -4.50
N ARG A 143 19.38 -10.27 -3.58
CA ARG A 143 18.14 -10.46 -2.82
C ARG A 143 17.02 -9.55 -3.29
N ILE A 144 15.81 -10.11 -3.31
CA ILE A 144 14.55 -9.42 -3.52
C ILE A 144 13.83 -9.38 -2.16
N TYR A 145 13.29 -8.21 -1.81
CA TYR A 145 12.50 -7.96 -0.60
C TYR A 145 11.12 -7.45 -1.03
N PHE A 146 10.07 -8.12 -0.59
CA PHE A 146 8.67 -7.79 -0.85
C PHE A 146 8.11 -7.20 0.44
N ALA A 147 7.64 -5.96 0.42
CA ALA A 147 7.02 -5.30 1.57
C ALA A 147 5.55 -4.98 1.28
N GLN A 148 4.67 -5.24 2.23
CA GLN A 148 3.22 -5.19 2.05
C GLN A 148 2.51 -4.44 3.19
N VAL A 149 1.67 -3.49 2.79
CA VAL A 149 0.59 -2.89 3.58
C VAL A 149 -0.66 -2.85 2.69
N GLY A 150 -1.78 -3.43 3.13
CA GLY A 150 -3.03 -3.49 2.35
C GLY A 150 -3.12 -4.71 1.41
N ASP A 151 -3.82 -4.57 0.28
CA ASP A 151 -4.23 -5.67 -0.62
C ASP A 151 -3.90 -5.47 -2.12
N SER A 152 -3.21 -4.39 -2.49
CA SER A 152 -2.45 -4.34 -3.75
C SER A 152 -1.41 -5.50 -3.78
N ARG A 153 -0.99 -5.98 -4.95
CA ARG A 153 -0.34 -7.30 -5.08
C ARG A 153 1.00 -7.27 -5.80
N ALA A 154 1.92 -8.14 -5.37
CA ALA A 154 3.15 -8.45 -6.06
C ALA A 154 3.25 -9.95 -6.40
N TYR A 155 3.60 -10.22 -7.65
CA TYR A 155 3.79 -11.56 -8.21
C TYR A 155 5.23 -11.71 -8.71
N LEU A 156 5.74 -12.94 -8.62
CA LEU A 156 6.95 -13.37 -9.32
C LEU A 156 6.57 -14.34 -10.44
N ILE A 157 7.02 -14.06 -11.66
CA ILE A 157 7.02 -15.00 -12.78
C ILE A 157 8.45 -15.55 -12.92
N ARG A 158 8.60 -16.85 -12.67
CA ARG A 158 9.88 -17.59 -12.70
C ARG A 158 9.70 -18.83 -13.59
N GLN A 159 10.59 -19.02 -14.56
CA GLN A 159 10.45 -20.05 -15.62
C GLN A 159 9.08 -20.03 -16.35
N GLY A 160 8.42 -18.88 -16.40
CA GLY A 160 7.07 -18.71 -16.97
C GLY A 160 5.91 -19.14 -16.06
N LYS A 161 6.17 -19.81 -14.93
CA LYS A 161 5.19 -20.09 -13.86
C LYS A 161 5.00 -18.81 -13.03
N ILE A 162 3.78 -18.49 -12.59
CA ILE A 162 3.50 -17.34 -11.71
C ILE A 162 3.30 -17.78 -10.26
N TYR A 163 3.77 -16.94 -9.34
CA TYR A 163 3.66 -17.11 -7.90
C TYR A 163 3.23 -15.77 -7.30
N ARG A 164 2.06 -15.73 -6.63
CA ARG A 164 1.66 -14.58 -5.81
C ARG A 164 2.53 -14.54 -4.55
N VAL A 165 3.29 -13.47 -4.36
CA VAL A 165 4.28 -13.35 -3.27
C VAL A 165 3.73 -12.55 -2.08
N THR A 166 2.85 -11.58 -2.32
CA THR A 166 2.19 -10.85 -1.24
C THR A 166 0.78 -11.37 -0.96
N LYS A 167 0.41 -11.32 0.32
CA LYS A 167 -0.88 -11.76 0.84
C LYS A 167 -1.71 -10.53 1.20
N ASP A 168 -2.97 -10.51 0.78
CA ASP A 168 -3.83 -9.35 1.00
C ASP A 168 -4.12 -9.20 2.49
N GLN A 169 -3.91 -8.01 3.03
CA GLN A 169 -4.25 -7.70 4.41
C GLN A 169 -5.73 -7.29 4.50
N SER A 170 -6.62 -8.16 4.00
CA SER A 170 -8.08 -7.92 3.84
C SER A 170 -8.95 -8.91 4.62
N LEU A 171 -10.21 -8.53 4.85
CA LEU A 171 -11.17 -9.34 5.60
C LEU A 171 -11.50 -10.65 4.88
N VAL A 172 -11.59 -10.64 3.55
CA VAL A 172 -11.82 -11.86 2.76
C VAL A 172 -10.62 -12.80 2.82
N GLN A 173 -9.38 -12.29 2.81
CA GLN A 173 -8.19 -13.13 2.98
C GLN A 173 -8.14 -13.76 4.38
N GLN A 174 -8.52 -13.04 5.44
CA GLN A 174 -8.67 -13.65 6.77
C GLN A 174 -9.79 -14.71 6.83
N MET A 175 -10.87 -14.56 6.06
CA MET A 175 -11.91 -15.59 5.98
C MET A 175 -11.45 -16.83 5.19
N ILE A 176 -10.63 -16.68 4.15
CA ILE A 176 -9.95 -17.80 3.48
C ILE A 176 -9.00 -18.51 4.47
N ASP A 177 -8.17 -17.76 5.19
CA ASP A 177 -7.18 -18.28 6.13
C ASP A 177 -7.80 -19.09 7.29
N LEU A 178 -9.01 -18.72 7.71
CA LEU A 178 -9.80 -19.42 8.73
C LEU A 178 -10.67 -20.55 8.15
N GLY A 179 -10.60 -20.81 6.84
CA GLY A 179 -11.39 -21.83 6.15
C GLY A 179 -12.90 -21.54 6.21
N HIS A 180 -13.29 -20.27 6.20
CA HIS A 180 -14.69 -19.84 6.24
C HIS A 180 -15.30 -19.65 4.85
N ILE A 181 -14.48 -19.33 3.84
CA ILE A 181 -14.83 -19.23 2.41
C ILE A 181 -13.67 -19.76 1.55
N THR A 182 -13.93 -20.07 0.29
CA THR A 182 -12.87 -20.36 -0.70
C THR A 182 -12.33 -19.09 -1.38
N GLU A 183 -11.28 -19.22 -2.21
CA GLU A 183 -10.74 -18.09 -2.98
C GLU A 183 -11.77 -17.59 -4.02
N GLU A 184 -12.49 -18.49 -4.68
CA GLU A 184 -13.55 -18.16 -5.65
C GLU A 184 -14.78 -17.51 -4.99
N GLU A 185 -15.08 -17.88 -3.74
CA GLU A 185 -16.13 -17.22 -2.94
C GLU A 185 -15.69 -15.80 -2.50
N ALA A 186 -14.39 -15.58 -2.28
CA ALA A 186 -13.85 -14.27 -1.90
C ALA A 186 -13.97 -13.22 -3.03
N GLU A 187 -13.74 -13.61 -4.29
CA GLU A 187 -13.85 -12.72 -5.46
C GLU A 187 -15.22 -12.02 -5.57
N THR A 188 -16.28 -12.70 -5.13
CA THR A 188 -17.66 -12.20 -5.20
C THR A 188 -18.25 -11.78 -3.84
N HIS A 189 -17.45 -11.82 -2.77
CA HIS A 189 -17.95 -11.53 -1.41
C HIS A 189 -18.30 -10.05 -1.22
N SER A 190 -19.36 -9.79 -0.45
CA SER A 190 -19.81 -8.46 -0.01
C SER A 190 -18.81 -7.64 0.81
N TYR A 191 -17.64 -8.21 1.12
CA TYR A 191 -16.57 -7.59 1.91
C TYR A 191 -15.20 -7.64 1.19
N ARG A 192 -15.17 -7.90 -0.12
CA ARG A 192 -13.90 -8.03 -0.87
C ARG A 192 -13.04 -6.76 -0.80
N ASN A 193 -13.66 -5.57 -0.85
CA ASN A 193 -13.02 -4.26 -0.70
C ASN A 193 -12.75 -3.85 0.78
N VAL A 194 -12.76 -4.77 1.75
CA VAL A 194 -12.55 -4.44 3.17
C VAL A 194 -11.12 -4.79 3.59
N ILE A 195 -10.23 -3.80 3.50
CA ILE A 195 -8.86 -3.91 4.02
C ILE A 195 -8.80 -3.75 5.54
N LEU A 196 -7.79 -4.37 6.14
CA LEU A 196 -7.54 -4.41 7.58
C LEU A 196 -6.26 -3.66 7.97
N GLN A 197 -5.43 -3.30 7.00
CA GLN A 197 -4.21 -2.51 7.15
C GLN A 197 -4.11 -1.53 5.98
N ALA A 198 -3.69 -0.31 6.29
CA ALA A 198 -3.37 0.75 5.34
C ALA A 198 -2.46 1.77 6.04
N LEU A 199 -1.61 2.45 5.27
CA LEU A 199 -0.90 3.63 5.73
C LEU A 199 -1.90 4.73 6.11
N GLY A 200 -1.64 5.47 7.18
CA GLY A 200 -2.46 6.59 7.64
C GLY A 200 -3.72 6.22 8.43
N ALA A 201 -4.27 5.01 8.23
CA ALA A 201 -5.50 4.58 8.89
C ALA A 201 -5.36 4.42 10.42
N ASN A 202 -4.16 4.09 10.90
CA ASN A 202 -3.84 3.95 12.33
C ASN A 202 -2.45 4.53 12.62
N TYR A 203 -2.18 4.90 13.87
CA TYR A 203 -0.86 5.38 14.30
C TYR A 203 0.26 4.34 14.13
N LEU A 204 -0.07 3.04 14.28
CA LEU A 204 0.82 1.92 14.00
C LEU A 204 0.30 1.11 12.81
N VAL A 205 1.20 0.63 11.96
CA VAL A 205 0.92 -0.26 10.83
C VAL A 205 1.80 -1.51 10.91
N ASN A 206 1.26 -2.66 10.50
CA ASN A 206 2.00 -3.90 10.39
C ASN A 206 2.54 -4.10 8.96
N VAL A 207 3.75 -3.60 8.71
CA VAL A 207 4.46 -3.86 7.45
C VAL A 207 4.92 -5.32 7.42
N GLU A 208 4.29 -6.14 6.58
CA GLU A 208 4.80 -7.48 6.31
C GLU A 208 5.99 -7.37 5.35
N ILE A 209 7.09 -8.10 5.62
CA ILE A 209 8.24 -8.16 4.70
C ILE A 209 8.64 -9.62 4.51
N ASN A 210 8.73 -10.04 3.25
CA ASN A 210 9.20 -11.35 2.82
C ASN A 210 10.41 -11.20 1.88
N SER A 211 11.24 -12.23 1.72
CA SER A 211 12.43 -12.16 0.86
C SER A 211 12.71 -13.44 0.07
N LEU A 212 13.35 -13.28 -1.07
CA LEU A 212 13.76 -14.35 -1.98
C LEU A 212 15.18 -14.08 -2.51
N GLU A 213 15.86 -15.14 -2.96
CA GLU A 213 17.03 -15.00 -3.82
C GLU A 213 16.59 -14.79 -5.28
N MET A 214 17.21 -13.81 -5.93
CA MET A 214 16.96 -13.40 -7.31
C MET A 214 17.59 -14.40 -8.29
N CYS A 215 16.78 -14.89 -9.23
CA CYS A 215 17.23 -15.75 -10.32
C CYS A 215 17.27 -15.00 -11.66
N GLN A 216 18.04 -15.56 -12.59
CA GLN A 216 18.17 -15.08 -13.96
C GLN A 216 16.81 -15.15 -14.69
N LEU A 217 16.35 -14.02 -15.24
CA LEU A 217 15.05 -13.81 -15.90
C LEU A 217 13.82 -13.87 -14.98
N ASP A 218 14.00 -13.77 -13.66
CA ASP A 218 12.90 -13.47 -12.74
C ASP A 218 12.18 -12.18 -13.18
N THR A 219 10.86 -12.27 -13.35
CA THR A 219 10.02 -11.15 -13.81
C THR A 219 8.95 -10.85 -12.77
N LEU A 220 9.05 -9.70 -12.13
CA LEU A 220 8.07 -9.18 -11.18
C LEU A 220 6.89 -8.53 -11.89
N VAL A 221 5.71 -8.64 -11.29
CA VAL A 221 4.54 -7.81 -11.60
C VAL A 221 3.99 -7.24 -10.29
N LEU A 222 3.87 -5.92 -10.17
CA LEU A 222 3.20 -5.23 -9.07
C LEU A 222 1.93 -4.55 -9.60
N CYS A 223 0.83 -4.56 -8.86
CA CYS A 223 -0.40 -3.87 -9.26
C CYS A 223 -1.35 -3.49 -8.11
N SER A 224 -2.25 -2.54 -8.36
CA SER A 224 -3.37 -2.15 -7.49
C SER A 224 -4.55 -3.14 -7.58
N ASP A 225 -5.58 -2.93 -6.75
CA ASP A 225 -6.77 -3.82 -6.70
C ASP A 225 -7.52 -3.81 -8.04
N GLY A 226 -7.62 -2.67 -8.72
CA GLY A 226 -8.34 -2.52 -9.99
C GLY A 226 -7.81 -3.38 -11.13
N LEU A 227 -6.53 -3.79 -11.10
CA LEU A 227 -6.04 -4.86 -11.98
C LEU A 227 -6.45 -6.25 -11.46
N SER A 228 -6.10 -6.55 -10.21
CA SER A 228 -6.12 -7.94 -9.72
C SER A 228 -7.50 -8.44 -9.26
N GLY A 229 -8.48 -7.55 -9.16
CA GLY A 229 -9.92 -7.85 -9.09
C GLY A 229 -10.59 -7.94 -10.48
N LYS A 230 -9.83 -7.79 -11.57
CA LYS A 230 -10.32 -7.88 -12.97
C LYS A 230 -9.61 -8.94 -13.81
N ILE A 231 -8.36 -9.25 -13.51
CA ILE A 231 -7.52 -10.19 -14.26
C ILE A 231 -6.83 -11.12 -13.26
N ASN A 232 -7.00 -12.44 -13.45
CA ASN A 232 -6.41 -13.43 -12.55
C ASN A 232 -4.92 -13.67 -12.86
N GLN A 233 -4.22 -14.34 -11.94
CA GLN A 233 -2.77 -14.55 -12.05
C GLN A 233 -2.36 -15.36 -13.31
N ASP A 234 -3.15 -16.34 -13.75
CA ASP A 234 -2.84 -17.13 -14.96
C ASP A 234 -2.98 -16.30 -16.23
N GLU A 235 -3.87 -15.31 -16.25
CA GLU A 235 -4.00 -14.34 -17.33
C GLU A 235 -2.85 -13.33 -17.33
N ILE A 236 -2.46 -12.80 -16.16
CA ILE A 236 -1.26 -11.95 -15.99
C ILE A 236 -0.02 -12.67 -16.52
N ALA A 237 0.19 -13.91 -16.08
CA ALA A 237 1.29 -14.76 -16.53
C ALA A 237 1.26 -14.97 -18.05
N GLN A 238 0.10 -15.24 -18.62
CA GLN A 238 -0.07 -15.43 -20.05
C GLN A 238 0.16 -14.16 -20.87
N ILE A 239 -0.18 -12.98 -20.37
CA ILE A 239 0.08 -11.71 -21.08
C ILE A 239 1.58 -11.41 -21.06
N VAL A 240 2.22 -11.46 -19.89
CA VAL A 240 3.66 -11.17 -19.74
C VAL A 240 4.53 -12.14 -20.54
N ASN A 241 4.22 -13.44 -20.52
CA ASN A 241 4.98 -14.45 -21.29
C ASN A 241 4.76 -14.40 -22.82
N LYS A 242 3.76 -13.65 -23.33
CA LYS A 242 3.43 -13.56 -24.78
C LYS A 242 3.75 -12.19 -25.40
N ALA A 243 3.94 -11.15 -24.59
CA ALA A 243 4.20 -9.80 -25.08
C ALA A 243 5.58 -9.66 -25.74
N SER A 244 5.73 -8.68 -26.63
CA SER A 244 7.03 -8.32 -27.23
C SER A 244 7.93 -7.53 -26.26
N ASP A 245 7.31 -6.86 -25.29
CA ASP A 245 7.94 -5.88 -24.40
C ASP A 245 6.98 -5.59 -23.22
N PHE A 246 7.49 -4.97 -22.16
CA PHE A 246 6.69 -4.70 -20.96
C PHE A 246 5.66 -3.58 -21.13
N LYS A 247 5.85 -2.67 -22.10
CA LYS A 247 4.90 -1.59 -22.39
C LYS A 247 3.60 -2.14 -23.00
N SER A 248 3.72 -3.01 -24.00
CA SER A 248 2.59 -3.73 -24.59
C SER A 248 1.93 -4.70 -23.59
N ALA A 249 2.69 -5.31 -22.68
CA ALA A 249 2.13 -6.11 -21.59
C ALA A 249 1.27 -5.28 -20.62
N CYS A 250 1.79 -4.15 -20.09
CA CYS A 250 1.01 -3.24 -19.24
C CYS A 250 -0.24 -2.70 -19.95
N GLN A 251 -0.11 -2.25 -21.20
CA GLN A 251 -1.25 -1.75 -21.99
C GLN A 251 -2.31 -2.84 -22.21
N THR A 252 -1.90 -4.08 -22.53
CA THR A 252 -2.83 -5.20 -22.71
C THR A 252 -3.60 -5.51 -21.42
N MET A 253 -2.92 -5.47 -20.28
CA MET A 253 -3.52 -5.68 -18.97
C MET A 253 -4.50 -4.55 -18.58
N ILE A 254 -4.11 -3.29 -18.70
CA ILE A 254 -4.98 -2.13 -18.41
C ILE A 254 -6.20 -2.10 -19.34
N ASN A 255 -6.02 -2.33 -20.64
CA ASN A 255 -7.13 -2.40 -21.59
C ASN A 255 -8.12 -3.51 -21.22
N LEU A 256 -7.63 -4.71 -20.87
CA LEU A 256 -8.48 -5.84 -20.50
C LEU A 256 -9.22 -5.64 -19.17
N ALA A 257 -8.62 -4.92 -18.21
CA ALA A 257 -9.31 -4.55 -16.96
C ALA A 257 -10.41 -3.49 -17.20
N ASN A 258 -10.16 -2.52 -18.09
CA ASN A 258 -11.16 -1.55 -18.54
C ASN A 258 -12.29 -2.18 -19.36
N GLU A 259 -11.99 -3.12 -20.26
CA GLU A 259 -13.00 -3.93 -20.97
C GLU A 259 -13.86 -4.78 -20.02
N ARG A 260 -13.34 -5.11 -18.82
CA ARG A 260 -14.05 -5.81 -17.74
C ARG A 260 -14.74 -4.87 -16.73
N GLY A 261 -14.78 -3.58 -17.01
CA GLY A 261 -15.62 -2.59 -16.34
C GLY A 261 -14.92 -1.29 -15.95
N GLY A 262 -13.61 -1.34 -15.64
CA GLY A 262 -12.83 -0.16 -15.26
C GLY A 262 -13.40 0.64 -14.07
N GLU A 263 -14.02 -0.04 -13.10
CA GLU A 263 -14.67 0.63 -11.96
C GLU A 263 -13.71 1.34 -11.00
N ASP A 264 -12.43 0.97 -11.04
CA ASP A 264 -11.37 1.51 -10.19
C ASP A 264 -10.12 1.93 -10.98
N ASN A 265 -9.17 2.56 -10.30
CA ASN A 265 -7.87 2.93 -10.85
C ASN A 265 -7.02 1.67 -11.11
N ILE A 266 -6.15 1.70 -12.13
CA ILE A 266 -5.42 0.51 -12.58
C ILE A 266 -3.94 0.85 -12.79
N THR A 267 -3.09 0.40 -11.86
CA THR A 267 -1.64 0.61 -11.90
C THR A 267 -0.90 -0.70 -12.00
N VAL A 268 0.13 -0.74 -12.85
CA VAL A 268 0.93 -1.93 -13.12
C VAL A 268 2.41 -1.57 -13.31
N ILE A 269 3.30 -2.27 -12.61
CA ILE A 269 4.74 -2.29 -12.90
C ILE A 269 5.15 -3.70 -13.31
N ILE A 270 5.87 -3.84 -14.42
CA ILE A 270 6.58 -5.07 -14.77
C ILE A 270 8.08 -4.79 -14.73
N ALA A 271 8.85 -5.70 -14.13
CA ALA A 271 10.29 -5.55 -13.95
C ALA A 271 11.01 -6.92 -14.07
N GLN A 272 12.04 -7.03 -14.92
CA GLN A 272 12.80 -8.27 -15.10
C GLN A 272 14.29 -8.09 -14.78
N PHE A 273 14.85 -9.06 -14.06
CA PHE A 273 16.26 -9.11 -13.69
C PHE A 273 17.09 -9.99 -14.64
N SER A 274 18.27 -9.52 -15.02
CA SER A 274 19.24 -10.31 -15.79
C SER A 274 20.69 -9.96 -15.50
N GLY A 275 21.54 -10.97 -15.30
CA GLY A 275 22.98 -10.78 -15.08
C GLY A 275 23.70 -12.12 -15.08
N SER A 276 24.92 -12.17 -15.63
CA SER A 276 25.75 -13.40 -15.69
C SER A 276 26.13 -13.99 -14.33
N SER A 277 25.86 -13.24 -13.26
CA SER A 277 26.07 -13.57 -11.86
C SER A 277 24.84 -14.14 -11.14
N LEU A 278 23.64 -14.04 -11.74
CA LEU A 278 22.42 -14.55 -11.10
C LEU A 278 22.34 -16.08 -11.28
N PRO A 279 21.91 -16.84 -10.26
CA PRO A 279 21.62 -18.26 -10.43
C PRO A 279 20.51 -18.46 -11.46
N VAL A 280 20.62 -19.50 -12.29
CA VAL A 280 19.48 -19.98 -13.08
C VAL A 280 18.50 -20.64 -12.12
N ALA A 281 17.21 -20.30 -12.23
CA ALA A 281 16.17 -20.90 -11.41
C ALA A 281 16.09 -22.42 -11.58
N ASP A 282 15.97 -23.13 -10.46
CA ASP A 282 15.58 -24.53 -10.35
C ASP A 282 14.06 -24.71 -10.51
N ASP A 283 13.60 -25.97 -10.58
CA ASP A 283 12.18 -26.33 -10.69
C ASP A 283 11.42 -26.29 -9.35
N ASP A 284 12.10 -25.94 -8.25
CA ASP A 284 11.58 -26.00 -6.89
C ASP A 284 10.49 -24.93 -6.61
N ALA A 285 9.77 -25.12 -5.50
CA ALA A 285 8.72 -24.19 -5.08
C ALA A 285 9.31 -22.85 -4.61
N VAL A 286 8.74 -21.74 -5.09
CA VAL A 286 9.07 -20.40 -4.59
C VAL A 286 8.40 -20.21 -3.22
N GLU A 287 9.16 -20.41 -2.15
CA GLU A 287 8.74 -20.13 -0.77
C GLU A 287 9.45 -18.86 -0.24
N PRO A 288 8.74 -17.72 -0.11
CA PRO A 288 9.31 -16.48 0.42
C PRO A 288 9.68 -16.61 1.90
N GLN A 289 10.92 -16.25 2.26
CA GLN A 289 11.35 -16.20 3.65
C GLN A 289 10.80 -14.92 4.32
N SER A 290 9.86 -15.07 5.24
CA SER A 290 9.35 -13.94 6.03
C SER A 290 10.41 -13.37 6.98
N LEU A 291 10.50 -12.04 7.01
CA LEU A 291 11.46 -11.25 7.77
C LEU A 291 10.71 -10.44 8.85
N ALA A 292 10.66 -11.00 10.06
CA ALA A 292 10.15 -10.31 11.24
C ALA A 292 10.99 -9.05 11.56
N ARG A 293 10.40 -8.08 12.27
CA ARG A 293 11.15 -6.93 12.81
C ARG A 293 12.31 -7.42 13.69
N SER A 294 13.47 -6.78 13.60
CA SER A 294 14.54 -7.02 14.55
C SER A 294 14.13 -6.55 15.96
N PRO A 295 14.36 -7.34 17.03
CA PRO A 295 14.14 -6.87 18.40
C PRO A 295 15.05 -5.71 18.81
N ASP A 296 16.18 -5.54 18.10
CA ASP A 296 17.19 -4.52 18.40
C ASP A 296 16.92 -3.17 17.69
N THR A 297 15.96 -3.10 16.76
CA THR A 297 15.54 -1.83 16.13
C THR A 297 14.33 -1.22 16.86
N PRO A 298 14.38 0.08 17.22
CA PRO A 298 13.28 0.73 17.92
C PRO A 298 11.93 0.62 17.19
N ASN A 299 10.87 0.40 17.98
CA ASN A 299 9.48 0.51 17.51
C ASN A 299 9.05 1.98 17.34
N GLU A 300 9.73 2.93 17.99
CA GLU A 300 9.52 4.37 17.80
C GLU A 300 10.64 4.93 16.89
N ILE A 301 10.27 5.56 15.77
CA ILE A 301 11.20 6.28 14.90
C ILE A 301 11.66 7.54 15.63
N ASN A 302 12.89 7.54 16.16
CA ASN A 302 13.46 8.74 16.77
C ASN A 302 13.93 9.72 15.68
N TRP A 303 13.15 10.79 15.50
CA TRP A 303 13.24 11.81 14.44
C TRP A 303 14.48 12.74 14.49
N GLY A 304 15.65 12.25 14.91
CA GLY A 304 16.93 12.97 14.81
C GLY A 304 17.36 13.31 13.36
N ILE A 305 16.68 12.73 12.36
CA ILE A 305 16.86 12.96 10.94
C ILE A 305 15.60 13.67 10.40
N GLY A 306 15.55 15.00 10.51
CA GLY A 306 14.35 15.78 10.11
C GLY A 306 14.37 17.31 10.29
N ALA A 307 15.33 17.88 11.02
CA ALA A 307 15.50 19.34 11.08
C ALA A 307 16.41 19.83 9.93
N LYS A 308 15.98 20.86 9.19
CA LYS A 308 16.77 21.46 8.10
C LYS A 308 18.09 22.03 8.63
N THR A 309 19.21 21.35 8.37
CA THR A 309 20.55 21.87 8.65
C THR A 309 21.00 22.81 7.53
N ASP A 310 21.06 24.10 7.81
CA ASP A 310 21.74 25.08 6.95
C ASP A 310 23.22 24.64 6.75
N PRO A 311 23.79 24.70 5.53
CA PRO A 311 25.08 24.09 5.23
C PRO A 311 26.29 24.93 5.68
N LEU A 312 26.33 25.35 6.95
CA LEU A 312 27.40 26.21 7.49
C LEU A 312 27.66 26.05 9.01
N ASN A 313 28.23 24.92 9.46
CA ASN A 313 29.16 24.96 10.60
C ASN A 313 30.18 23.78 10.64
N GLN A 314 31.34 23.94 10.02
CA GLN A 314 32.52 23.10 10.29
C GLN A 314 33.38 23.78 11.38
N SER A 315 33.19 23.45 12.66
CA SER A 315 34.10 23.94 13.72
C SER A 315 34.28 23.05 14.97
N ASP A 316 33.29 22.24 15.39
CA ASP A 316 33.32 21.59 16.72
C ASP A 316 33.89 20.16 16.80
N LEU A 317 34.28 19.54 15.68
CA LEU A 317 34.97 18.23 15.70
C LEU A 317 36.48 18.36 16.00
N ASN A 318 36.82 18.77 17.23
CA ASN A 318 38.20 18.71 17.73
C ASN A 318 38.31 18.72 19.28
N LYS A 319 37.74 17.69 19.93
CA LYS A 319 38.10 17.25 21.30
C LYS A 319 37.50 15.88 21.62
N GLU A 320 38.39 14.88 21.70
CA GLU A 320 38.45 13.76 22.66
C GLU A 320 38.98 12.47 22.00
N GLU A 321 40.30 12.37 21.90
CA GLU A 321 40.97 11.07 21.90
C GLU A 321 41.32 10.67 23.33
N THR A 322 41.02 9.44 23.75
CA THR A 322 41.98 8.55 24.44
C THR A 322 41.43 7.13 24.67
N SER A 323 42.34 6.15 24.73
CA SER A 323 42.16 4.84 25.41
C SER A 323 41.28 3.75 24.76
N SER A 324 41.53 3.46 23.48
CA SER A 324 41.80 2.09 22.96
C SER A 324 40.98 0.86 23.44
N LYS A 325 40.36 0.16 22.48
CA LYS A 325 40.79 -1.20 22.08
C LYS A 325 40.39 -1.50 20.64
N ALA A 326 41.18 -2.32 19.95
CA ALA A 326 41.11 -2.45 18.50
C ALA A 326 40.35 -3.69 18.01
N THR A 327 39.49 -3.48 17.01
CA THR A 327 39.06 -4.45 16.00
C THR A 327 39.30 -3.77 14.65
N GLU A 328 39.82 -4.48 13.64
CA GLU A 328 40.17 -3.84 12.36
C GLU A 328 38.91 -3.35 11.61
N PRO A 329 38.86 -2.07 11.19
CA PRO A 329 37.80 -1.59 10.31
C PRO A 329 38.04 -2.08 8.88
N LEU A 330 36.97 -2.49 8.20
CA LEU A 330 36.99 -2.77 6.77
C LEU A 330 37.39 -1.51 5.98
N PRO A 331 38.12 -1.63 4.86
CA PRO A 331 38.58 -0.48 4.08
C PRO A 331 37.39 0.27 3.46
N PRO A 332 37.42 1.62 3.40
CA PRO A 332 36.39 2.41 2.75
C PRO A 332 36.32 2.12 1.23
N PRO A 333 35.15 2.28 0.60
CA PRO A 333 34.99 2.04 -0.84
C PRO A 333 35.87 2.99 -1.67
N PRO A 334 36.40 2.53 -2.82
CA PRO A 334 37.33 3.32 -3.63
C PRO A 334 36.64 4.51 -4.30
N THR A 335 37.09 5.72 -3.99
CA THR A 335 36.59 6.96 -4.60
C THR A 335 36.97 7.05 -6.08
N GLN A 336 36.03 6.79 -6.99
CA GLN A 336 36.20 7.09 -8.41
C GLN A 336 35.56 8.44 -8.74
N ALA A 337 36.36 9.35 -9.30
CA ALA A 337 35.90 10.68 -9.71
C ALA A 337 35.37 10.65 -11.15
N TYR A 338 34.07 10.88 -11.32
CA TYR A 338 33.46 11.10 -12.63
C TYR A 338 33.65 12.57 -13.06
N PRO A 339 34.22 12.86 -14.25
CA PRO A 339 34.45 14.22 -14.70
C PRO A 339 33.19 14.83 -15.35
N PHE A 340 32.39 15.55 -14.57
CA PHE A 340 31.26 16.33 -15.11
C PHE A 340 31.70 17.77 -15.44
N THR A 341 31.79 18.10 -16.73
CA THR A 341 32.09 19.47 -17.19
C THR A 341 30.82 20.24 -17.51
N SER A 342 30.39 21.13 -16.61
CA SER A 342 29.26 22.03 -16.85
C SER A 342 29.68 23.35 -17.52
N LYS A 343 28.94 23.74 -18.57
CA LYS A 343 28.74 25.09 -19.16
C LYS A 343 27.97 24.89 -20.48
N LEU A 344 26.90 25.63 -20.77
CA LEU A 344 26.95 27.08 -20.99
C LEU A 344 25.55 27.72 -20.97
N VAL A 345 25.38 28.87 -20.33
CA VAL A 345 24.29 29.82 -20.61
C VAL A 345 24.82 31.25 -20.50
N LYS A 346 24.85 31.99 -21.62
CA LYS A 346 24.33 33.36 -21.76
C LYS A 346 24.60 33.95 -23.15
N GLU A 347 23.52 34.44 -23.76
CA GLU A 347 23.37 35.73 -24.45
C GLU A 347 24.57 36.33 -25.22
N THR A 348 24.42 36.45 -26.54
CA THR A 348 24.89 37.62 -27.31
C THR A 348 23.84 38.03 -28.34
N SER A 349 23.75 39.35 -28.59
CA SER A 349 22.70 40.00 -29.38
C SER A 349 23.16 40.46 -30.78
N GLU A 350 22.21 40.50 -31.72
CA GLU A 350 22.15 41.40 -32.89
C GLU A 350 23.18 41.28 -34.05
N ALA A 351 22.85 41.98 -35.14
CA ALA A 351 23.71 42.45 -36.24
C ALA A 351 24.18 41.47 -37.36
N THR A 352 23.24 41.13 -38.24
CA THR A 352 23.29 41.46 -39.69
C THR A 352 24.61 41.32 -40.47
N ALA A 353 24.74 40.28 -41.31
CA ALA A 353 25.41 40.38 -42.62
C ALA A 353 24.93 39.32 -43.63
N ARG A 354 24.75 39.73 -44.89
CA ARG A 354 24.42 38.89 -46.05
C ARG A 354 25.71 38.32 -46.68
N THR A 355 25.65 37.15 -47.35
CA THR A 355 25.85 37.00 -48.83
C THR A 355 26.05 35.53 -49.26
N ASN A 356 25.41 35.15 -50.39
CA ASN A 356 25.93 34.40 -51.57
C ASN A 356 26.71 33.06 -51.42
N ASP A 357 26.67 32.08 -52.35
CA ASP A 357 25.84 31.80 -53.55
C ASP A 357 26.02 30.30 -54.00
N LEU A 358 25.34 29.87 -55.07
CA LEU A 358 25.13 28.50 -55.58
C LEU A 358 26.32 27.76 -56.21
N SER A 359 26.31 26.41 -56.07
CA SER A 359 26.55 25.40 -57.14
C SER A 359 26.25 23.99 -56.59
N ASP A 360 25.17 23.28 -56.96
CA ASP A 360 24.73 22.67 -58.24
C ASP A 360 25.39 21.33 -58.59
N ARG A 361 24.57 20.24 -58.61
CA ARG A 361 24.54 19.22 -59.70
C ARG A 361 23.40 18.16 -59.59
N ARG A 362 22.39 18.33 -60.47
CA ARG A 362 21.67 17.29 -61.28
C ARG A 362 20.72 16.24 -60.63
N GLY A 363 19.49 16.15 -61.18
CA GLY A 363 18.48 15.06 -61.03
C GLY A 363 18.59 13.94 -62.09
N PRO A 364 17.51 13.16 -62.44
CA PRO A 364 16.21 13.66 -62.94
C PRO A 364 14.90 12.94 -62.41
N ILE A 365 13.73 13.58 -62.26
CA ILE A 365 12.55 13.83 -63.18
C ILE A 365 11.65 12.62 -63.55
N THR A 366 10.38 12.60 -63.08
CA THR A 366 9.04 12.41 -63.76
C THR A 366 7.94 12.27 -62.67
N SER A 367 6.90 13.11 -62.53
CA SER A 367 5.62 13.29 -63.30
C SER A 367 4.62 12.11 -63.18
N VAL A 368 3.28 12.25 -63.11
CA VAL A 368 2.29 13.25 -63.61
C VAL A 368 1.06 13.40 -62.65
N PHE A 369 0.34 14.54 -62.69
CA PHE A 369 -0.97 14.80 -62.04
C PHE A 369 -2.16 14.66 -63.01
N ALA A 370 -3.37 14.40 -62.51
CA ALA A 370 -4.63 14.66 -63.22
C ALA A 370 -5.75 15.11 -62.25
N ALA A 371 -6.63 16.01 -62.70
CA ALA A 371 -7.78 16.54 -61.98
C ALA A 371 -8.89 16.96 -62.98
N MET A 372 -10.13 17.12 -62.51
CA MET A 372 -11.25 17.71 -63.27
C MET A 372 -12.32 18.29 -62.32
N ASP A 373 -13.20 19.13 -62.85
CA ASP A 373 -13.86 20.24 -62.13
C ASP A 373 -15.37 20.38 -62.44
N PHE A 374 -16.14 20.92 -61.48
CA PHE A 374 -17.53 21.45 -61.58
C PHE A 374 -18.66 20.43 -61.93
N GLU A 375 -19.97 20.67 -61.72
CA GLU A 375 -20.76 21.93 -61.69
C GLU A 375 -22.09 21.86 -60.85
N GLU A 376 -22.47 22.98 -60.22
CA GLU A 376 -23.80 23.49 -59.74
C GLU A 376 -24.84 22.72 -58.84
N LYS A 377 -25.83 23.50 -58.33
CA LYS A 377 -26.99 23.16 -57.44
C LYS A 377 -28.32 23.65 -58.07
N PRO A 378 -29.50 23.04 -57.79
CA PRO A 378 -30.40 23.45 -56.67
C PRO A 378 -30.98 22.21 -55.92
N GLY A 379 -31.88 22.23 -54.92
CA GLY A 379 -32.71 23.25 -54.23
C GLY A 379 -33.87 22.52 -53.48
N VAL A 380 -34.81 23.23 -52.82
CA VAL A 380 -35.98 22.68 -52.04
C VAL A 380 -35.54 22.05 -50.68
N GLU A 381 -35.92 22.50 -49.46
CA GLU A 381 -37.23 22.76 -48.80
C GLU A 381 -38.00 21.46 -48.42
N SER A 382 -38.68 21.29 -47.27
CA SER A 382 -38.79 22.10 -46.03
C SER A 382 -39.27 21.23 -44.84
N SER A 383 -39.26 21.82 -43.63
CA SER A 383 -40.28 21.68 -42.55
C SER A 383 -40.73 20.31 -41.98
N GLU A 384 -40.56 20.17 -40.65
CA GLU A 384 -41.62 19.77 -39.67
C GLU A 384 -42.16 18.31 -39.66
N SER A 385 -42.74 17.78 -38.56
CA SER A 385 -42.65 18.05 -37.10
C SER A 385 -43.38 16.93 -36.32
N SER A 386 -43.10 16.77 -35.01
CA SER A 386 -43.97 16.10 -33.99
C SER A 386 -44.39 14.63 -34.28
N GLU A 387 -45.06 13.83 -33.42
CA GLU A 387 -45.26 13.77 -31.96
C GLU A 387 -45.36 12.24 -31.62
N ALA A 388 -44.63 11.71 -30.63
CA ALA A 388 -44.98 11.58 -29.20
C ALA A 388 -45.88 10.39 -28.80
N ASP A 389 -45.55 9.82 -27.64
CA ASP A 389 -46.31 8.93 -26.74
C ASP A 389 -47.26 7.84 -27.29
N GLN A 390 -46.97 6.59 -26.87
CA GLN A 390 -47.86 6.00 -25.85
C GLN A 390 -47.15 4.99 -24.93
N ARG A 391 -47.34 5.18 -23.62
CA ARG A 391 -46.95 4.26 -22.53
C ARG A 391 -47.97 3.12 -22.38
N VAL A 392 -47.63 2.06 -21.65
CA VAL A 392 -48.36 1.59 -20.42
C VAL A 392 -47.81 0.24 -19.88
N THR A 393 -47.23 0.31 -18.67
CA THR A 393 -47.08 -0.66 -17.55
C THR A 393 -47.12 -2.20 -17.71
N GLN A 394 -46.20 -2.87 -17.00
CA GLN A 394 -46.31 -4.26 -16.45
C GLN A 394 -47.21 -4.30 -15.17
N PRO A 395 -47.25 -5.34 -14.29
CA PRO A 395 -46.88 -6.78 -14.40
C PRO A 395 -47.97 -7.76 -13.84
N LEU A 396 -47.80 -9.09 -13.99
CA LEU A 396 -47.70 -10.11 -12.88
C LEU A 396 -47.70 -11.60 -13.32
N ALA A 397 -46.87 -12.40 -12.65
CA ALA A 397 -47.03 -13.78 -12.12
C ALA A 397 -47.53 -15.00 -12.97
N SER A 398 -46.67 -16.06 -12.96
CA SER A 398 -46.93 -17.52 -12.81
C SER A 398 -48.12 -18.24 -13.50
N ASP A 399 -47.85 -19.37 -14.19
CA ASP A 399 -47.89 -20.71 -13.53
C ASP A 399 -47.25 -21.86 -14.37
N GLU A 400 -47.20 -23.07 -13.82
CA GLU A 400 -46.51 -24.26 -14.36
C GLU A 400 -47.25 -25.02 -15.51
N SER A 401 -46.48 -25.69 -16.39
CA SER A 401 -46.48 -27.18 -16.58
C SER A 401 -45.96 -27.64 -17.94
N VAL A 402 -45.30 -28.81 -17.98
CA VAL A 402 -44.79 -29.48 -19.21
C VAL A 402 -45.17 -30.96 -19.18
N SER A 403 -45.51 -31.55 -20.33
CA SER A 403 -45.79 -32.99 -20.45
C SER A 403 -45.27 -33.59 -21.76
N SER A 404 -44.73 -34.81 -21.70
CA SER A 404 -44.32 -35.62 -22.87
C SER A 404 -44.17 -37.10 -22.47
N PRO A 405 -44.75 -38.05 -23.22
CA PRO A 405 -44.58 -39.50 -22.97
C PRO A 405 -44.01 -40.29 -24.17
N ALA A 406 -43.17 -41.32 -23.91
CA ALA A 406 -43.14 -42.60 -24.65
C ALA A 406 -42.08 -43.60 -24.11
N ASP A 407 -42.52 -44.86 -23.90
CA ASP A 407 -41.74 -46.09 -23.68
C ASP A 407 -41.29 -46.69 -25.06
N PRO A 408 -40.75 -47.95 -25.24
CA PRO A 408 -40.59 -49.10 -24.31
C PRO A 408 -39.35 -50.02 -24.50
N VAL A 409 -39.29 -51.16 -23.77
CA VAL A 409 -39.18 -52.57 -24.29
C VAL A 409 -39.15 -53.61 -23.12
N TYR A 410 -39.26 -54.92 -23.41
CA TYR A 410 -39.86 -55.98 -22.57
C TYR A 410 -38.97 -57.22 -22.36
N ASN A 411 -39.13 -58.01 -21.26
CA ASN A 411 -39.25 -59.51 -21.29
C ASN A 411 -39.38 -60.26 -19.92
N LYS A 412 -39.74 -61.56 -19.99
CA LYS A 412 -40.05 -62.58 -18.92
C LYS A 412 -39.70 -64.01 -19.47
N PRO A 413 -39.96 -65.21 -18.84
CA PRO A 413 -40.63 -65.63 -17.58
C PRO A 413 -39.69 -66.50 -16.67
N SER A 414 -39.95 -67.65 -15.97
CA SER A 414 -41.09 -68.58 -15.70
C SER A 414 -40.89 -69.55 -14.50
N SER A 415 -41.79 -69.49 -13.49
CA SER A 415 -42.48 -70.56 -12.71
C SER A 415 -41.92 -71.98 -12.38
N SER A 416 -42.06 -72.46 -11.12
CA SER A 416 -42.73 -73.75 -10.73
C SER A 416 -42.85 -73.98 -9.18
N GLU A 417 -43.76 -74.90 -8.76
CA GLU A 417 -44.14 -75.36 -7.38
C GLU A 417 -44.67 -76.85 -7.54
N PRO A 418 -45.26 -77.63 -6.57
CA PRO A 418 -45.69 -77.30 -5.19
C PRO A 418 -45.51 -78.35 -4.03
N LYS A 419 -45.91 -77.96 -2.79
CA LYS A 419 -46.48 -78.75 -1.63
C LYS A 419 -45.79 -78.50 -0.26
N LYS A 420 -46.39 -78.72 0.94
CA LYS A 420 -47.72 -78.45 1.59
C LYS A 420 -47.89 -79.33 2.86
N ASN A 421 -48.17 -78.74 4.04
CA ASN A 421 -49.24 -79.14 5.02
C ASN A 421 -49.11 -78.49 6.44
N HIS A 422 -50.03 -77.55 6.75
CA HIS A 422 -50.85 -77.26 7.96
C HIS A 422 -50.56 -77.82 9.40
N PRO A 423 -51.19 -77.26 10.49
CA PRO A 423 -52.06 -76.05 10.65
C PRO A 423 -51.82 -75.14 11.91
N ALA A 424 -52.64 -74.07 12.04
CA ALA A 424 -52.94 -73.25 13.26
C ALA A 424 -51.82 -72.31 13.80
N ASP A 425 -52.09 -71.13 14.43
CA ASP A 425 -53.36 -70.40 14.68
C ASP A 425 -53.15 -68.85 14.71
N HIS A 426 -54.22 -68.05 14.80
CA HIS A 426 -54.23 -66.56 14.69
C HIS A 426 -54.43 -65.84 16.07
N PRO A 427 -54.43 -64.47 16.21
CA PRO A 427 -54.70 -63.36 15.25
C PRO A 427 -53.40 -62.56 14.90
N ALA A 428 -53.23 -61.23 14.78
CA ALA A 428 -54.06 -60.01 14.94
C ALA A 428 -53.50 -58.79 14.14
N ARG A 429 -54.08 -57.58 14.31
CA ARG A 429 -53.63 -56.27 13.76
C ARG A 429 -53.39 -55.23 14.87
N ARG A 430 -52.39 -54.34 14.74
CA ARG A 430 -52.51 -52.91 15.17
C ARG A 430 -51.46 -51.93 14.61
N ASN A 431 -51.97 -50.87 13.97
CA ASN A 431 -51.51 -49.48 13.89
C ASN A 431 -50.01 -49.13 13.71
N SER A 432 -49.61 -48.80 12.48
CA SER A 432 -48.32 -48.16 12.13
C SER A 432 -48.19 -46.66 12.45
N LYS A 433 -49.21 -46.02 13.05
CA LYS A 433 -49.21 -44.56 13.30
C LYS A 433 -48.40 -44.10 14.52
N GLY A 434 -47.96 -45.02 15.39
CA GLY A 434 -47.23 -44.65 16.62
C GLY A 434 -45.79 -44.19 16.36
N SER A 435 -45.03 -44.93 15.55
CA SER A 435 -43.58 -44.71 15.39
C SER A 435 -43.21 -43.36 14.77
N LEU A 436 -44.05 -42.84 13.87
CA LEU A 436 -43.78 -41.57 13.18
C LEU A 436 -43.79 -40.35 14.13
N ILE A 437 -44.68 -40.39 15.14
CA ILE A 437 -44.83 -39.32 16.16
C ILE A 437 -43.64 -39.33 17.12
N ILE A 438 -43.10 -40.51 17.44
CA ILE A 438 -41.92 -40.65 18.32
C ILE A 438 -40.67 -40.08 17.62
N ILE A 439 -40.51 -40.32 16.32
CA ILE A 439 -39.38 -39.81 15.53
C ILE A 439 -39.44 -38.28 15.39
N SER A 440 -40.61 -37.70 15.09
CA SER A 440 -40.73 -36.23 14.99
C SER A 440 -40.52 -35.53 16.33
N GLY A 441 -40.98 -36.13 17.44
CA GLY A 441 -40.71 -35.63 18.80
C GLY A 441 -39.22 -35.63 19.15
N LEU A 442 -38.48 -36.66 18.74
CA LEU A 442 -37.01 -36.74 18.92
C LEU A 442 -36.27 -35.67 18.11
N VAL A 443 -36.63 -35.46 16.85
CA VAL A 443 -36.04 -34.40 16.01
C VAL A 443 -36.30 -33.02 16.59
N LEU A 444 -37.52 -32.76 17.08
CA LEU A 444 -37.87 -31.49 17.74
C LEU A 444 -37.03 -31.27 19.02
N LEU A 445 -36.83 -32.32 19.82
CA LEU A 445 -35.98 -32.28 21.02
C LEU A 445 -34.52 -31.98 20.67
N SER A 446 -33.95 -32.58 19.63
CA SER A 446 -32.59 -32.27 19.18
C SER A 446 -32.46 -30.83 18.66
N ALA A 447 -33.46 -30.30 17.96
CA ALA A 447 -33.46 -28.93 17.49
C ALA A 447 -33.51 -27.93 18.66
N VAL A 448 -34.37 -28.17 19.66
CA VAL A 448 -34.43 -27.35 20.88
C VAL A 448 -33.11 -27.40 21.66
N ALA A 449 -32.48 -28.58 21.79
CA ALA A 449 -31.17 -28.71 22.44
C ALA A 449 -30.09 -27.92 21.70
N LEU A 450 -30.06 -27.98 20.36
CA LEU A 450 -29.13 -27.23 19.53
C LEU A 450 -29.31 -25.70 19.70
N ILE A 451 -30.56 -25.22 19.72
CA ILE A 451 -30.89 -23.81 19.95
C ILE A 451 -30.41 -23.35 21.34
N VAL A 452 -30.55 -24.17 22.38
CA VAL A 452 -30.06 -23.84 23.74
C VAL A 452 -28.53 -23.79 23.77
N VAL A 453 -27.84 -24.74 23.15
CA VAL A 453 -26.37 -24.75 23.07
C VAL A 453 -25.86 -23.52 22.30
N LEU A 454 -26.47 -23.19 21.15
CA LEU A 454 -26.13 -22.01 20.37
C LEU A 454 -26.39 -20.71 21.16
N SER A 455 -27.49 -20.64 21.90
CA SER A 455 -27.82 -19.48 22.75
C SER A 455 -26.79 -19.26 23.87
N LEU A 456 -26.32 -20.34 24.50
CA LEU A 456 -25.25 -20.28 25.51
C LEU A 456 -23.89 -19.89 24.90
N TYR A 457 -23.59 -20.38 23.69
CA TYR A 457 -22.37 -20.02 22.95
C TYR A 457 -22.35 -18.53 22.57
N LEU A 458 -23.46 -18.02 22.01
CA LEU A 458 -23.62 -16.61 21.65
C LEU A 458 -23.54 -15.68 22.87
N LYS A 459 -24.12 -16.08 24.02
CA LYS A 459 -23.98 -15.33 25.28
C LYS A 459 -22.53 -15.27 25.75
N LYS A 460 -21.79 -16.37 25.68
CA LYS A 460 -20.36 -16.39 26.02
C LYS A 460 -19.54 -15.48 25.10
N GLN A 461 -19.84 -15.46 23.80
CA GLN A 461 -19.24 -14.52 22.85
C GLN A 461 -19.51 -13.04 23.22
N SER A 462 -20.73 -12.67 23.61
CA SER A 462 -21.03 -11.27 23.99
C SER A 462 -20.35 -10.84 25.30
N GLU A 463 -20.20 -11.76 26.26
CA GLU A 463 -19.43 -11.53 27.49
C GLU A 463 -17.92 -11.37 27.20
N GLN A 464 -17.37 -12.06 26.21
CA GLN A 464 -15.97 -11.88 25.79
C GLN A 464 -15.75 -10.57 25.02
N ARG A 465 -16.65 -10.21 24.10
CA ARG A 465 -16.58 -8.94 23.34
C ARG A 465 -16.60 -7.73 24.25
N THR A 466 -17.52 -7.67 25.21
CA THR A 466 -17.64 -6.53 26.13
C THR A 466 -16.43 -6.35 27.07
N VAL A 467 -15.68 -7.42 27.37
CA VAL A 467 -14.39 -7.31 28.08
C VAL A 467 -13.29 -6.77 27.16
N GLN A 468 -13.25 -7.23 25.91
CA GLN A 468 -12.26 -6.77 24.93
C GLN A 468 -12.48 -5.29 24.54
N GLU A 469 -13.74 -4.87 24.34
CA GLU A 469 -14.14 -3.48 24.12
C GLU A 469 -13.71 -2.56 25.29
N GLN A 470 -13.87 -3.00 26.54
CA GLN A 470 -13.44 -2.23 27.71
C GLN A 470 -11.92 -2.09 27.83
N GLU A 471 -11.14 -3.10 27.43
CA GLU A 471 -9.68 -3.01 27.46
C GLU A 471 -9.12 -2.13 26.33
N VAL A 472 -9.72 -2.18 25.14
CA VAL A 472 -9.41 -1.26 24.03
C VAL A 472 -9.73 0.18 24.43
N GLU A 473 -10.87 0.46 25.07
CA GLU A 473 -11.20 1.81 25.55
C GLU A 473 -10.21 2.32 26.61
N ARG A 474 -9.72 1.47 27.51
CA ARG A 474 -8.65 1.83 28.46
C ARG A 474 -7.32 2.13 27.77
N GLN A 475 -6.94 1.33 26.77
CA GLN A 475 -5.72 1.55 26.00
C GLN A 475 -5.80 2.88 25.23
N ASN A 476 -6.91 3.14 24.54
CA ASN A 476 -7.17 4.42 23.87
C ASN A 476 -7.13 5.61 24.85
N GLN A 477 -7.70 5.46 26.05
CA GLN A 477 -7.68 6.51 27.09
C GLN A 477 -6.27 6.75 27.66
N LYS A 478 -5.46 5.69 27.82
CA LYS A 478 -4.05 5.75 28.22
C LYS A 478 -3.22 6.50 27.17
N ASP A 479 -3.23 6.02 25.93
CA ASP A 479 -2.38 6.54 24.86
C ASP A 479 -2.78 7.99 24.52
N GLY A 480 -4.08 8.26 24.47
CA GLY A 480 -4.62 9.60 24.31
C GLY A 480 -4.35 10.55 25.48
N LYS A 481 -3.95 10.08 26.68
CA LYS A 481 -3.37 10.94 27.73
C LYS A 481 -1.88 11.18 27.51
N ILE A 482 -1.15 10.14 27.16
CA ILE A 482 0.32 10.16 27.01
C ILE A 482 0.74 11.02 25.81
N SER A 483 0.07 10.92 24.66
CA SER A 483 0.36 11.75 23.47
C SER A 483 0.29 13.23 23.78
N ARG A 484 -0.81 13.70 24.39
CA ARG A 484 -1.00 15.11 24.78
C ARG A 484 0.07 15.65 25.74
N LEU A 485 0.72 14.78 26.51
CA LEU A 485 1.86 15.17 27.35
C LEU A 485 3.18 15.17 26.56
N ARG A 486 3.40 14.23 25.62
CA ARG A 486 4.54 14.22 24.69
C ARG A 486 4.51 15.45 23.76
N GLU A 487 3.37 15.74 23.12
CA GLU A 487 3.12 16.96 22.33
C GLU A 487 3.51 18.22 23.11
N LYS A 488 3.07 18.30 24.38
CA LYS A 488 3.35 19.45 25.23
C LYS A 488 4.82 19.58 25.63
N ILE A 489 5.53 18.47 25.86
CA ILE A 489 6.99 18.48 26.06
C ILE A 489 7.69 19.05 24.81
N VAL A 490 7.31 18.58 23.62
CA VAL A 490 7.91 19.03 22.34
C VAL A 490 7.65 20.51 22.09
N GLU A 491 6.43 20.99 22.29
CA GLU A 491 6.08 22.41 22.09
C GLU A 491 6.78 23.35 23.10
N ILE A 492 6.91 22.96 24.38
CA ILE A 492 7.69 23.75 25.35
C ILE A 492 9.19 23.74 24.96
N ASN A 493 9.75 22.61 24.54
CA ASN A 493 11.13 22.50 24.10
C ASN A 493 11.42 23.39 22.87
N LYS A 494 10.50 23.40 21.90
CA LYS A 494 10.54 24.28 20.72
C LYS A 494 10.52 25.77 21.11
N ARG A 495 9.70 26.16 22.09
CA ARG A 495 9.67 27.53 22.65
C ARG A 495 10.93 27.89 23.44
N LEU A 496 11.58 26.93 24.08
CA LEU A 496 12.88 27.12 24.76
C LEU A 496 14.02 27.36 23.76
N GLN A 497 14.09 26.58 22.68
CA GLN A 497 15.11 26.72 21.64
C GLN A 497 15.08 28.10 20.97
N ALA A 498 13.90 28.73 20.84
CA ALA A 498 13.74 30.09 20.34
C ALA A 498 14.27 31.21 21.30
N ILE A 499 14.80 30.86 22.48
CA ILE A 499 15.38 31.83 23.43
C ILE A 499 16.88 31.98 23.18
N GLU A 500 17.23 32.94 22.33
CA GLU A 500 18.62 33.28 21.97
C GLU A 500 19.38 34.11 23.04
N LYS A 501 18.70 34.62 24.07
CA LYS A 501 19.29 35.54 25.07
C LYS A 501 20.42 34.84 25.88
N PRO A 502 21.70 35.23 25.75
CA PRO A 502 22.80 34.51 26.40
C PRO A 502 22.73 34.49 27.93
N SER A 503 22.13 35.51 28.54
CA SER A 503 21.91 35.61 29.99
C SER A 503 20.85 34.66 30.56
N LEU A 504 20.21 33.84 29.73
CA LEU A 504 19.25 32.81 30.14
C LEU A 504 19.76 31.38 29.89
N ARG A 505 21.00 31.21 29.38
CA ARG A 505 21.56 29.92 28.97
C ARG A 505 21.45 28.85 30.08
N ASP A 506 21.99 29.13 31.26
CA ASP A 506 22.04 28.20 32.40
C ASP A 506 20.63 27.76 32.84
N LYS A 507 19.63 28.64 32.70
CA LYS A 507 18.23 28.32 32.97
C LYS A 507 17.60 27.47 31.86
N ARG A 508 17.93 27.76 30.60
CA ARG A 508 17.47 26.97 29.45
C ARG A 508 17.97 25.53 29.55
N GLU A 509 19.27 25.34 29.82
CA GLU A 509 19.87 24.03 30.06
C GLU A 509 19.21 23.31 31.27
N SER A 510 18.80 24.05 32.31
CA SER A 510 18.05 23.51 33.45
C SER A 510 16.59 23.10 33.12
N TRP A 511 15.88 23.82 32.25
CA TRP A 511 14.55 23.41 31.80
C TRP A 511 14.62 22.26 30.77
N GLU A 512 15.62 22.26 29.88
CA GLU A 512 15.91 21.17 28.94
C GLU A 512 16.16 19.84 29.69
N ASP A 513 16.97 19.87 30.76
CA ASP A 513 17.20 18.70 31.62
C ASP A 513 15.94 18.25 32.39
N SER A 514 15.09 19.21 32.79
CA SER A 514 13.82 18.94 33.46
C SER A 514 12.78 18.31 32.51
N LEU A 515 12.68 18.81 31.27
CA LEU A 515 11.83 18.23 30.22
C LEU A 515 12.31 16.82 29.83
N ARG A 516 13.62 16.58 29.76
CA ARG A 516 14.16 15.23 29.50
C ARG A 516 13.76 14.25 30.60
N LYS A 517 13.83 14.65 31.88
CA LYS A 517 13.38 13.84 33.02
C LYS A 517 11.87 13.56 32.98
N LEU A 518 11.05 14.55 32.62
CA LEU A 518 9.61 14.39 32.46
C LEU A 518 9.25 13.46 31.29
N GLY A 519 10.00 13.51 30.19
CA GLY A 519 9.93 12.54 29.10
C GLY A 519 10.17 11.11 29.61
N THR A 520 11.31 10.86 30.28
CA THR A 520 11.62 9.52 30.80
C THR A 520 10.60 8.99 31.82
N ARG A 521 9.97 9.86 32.62
CA ARG A 521 8.83 9.46 33.49
C ARG A 521 7.61 9.06 32.66
N LEU A 522 7.29 9.83 31.62
CA LEU A 522 6.17 9.58 30.70
C LEU A 522 6.37 8.29 29.88
N ASP A 523 7.60 7.98 29.49
CA ASP A 523 7.97 6.71 28.85
C ASP A 523 7.76 5.53 29.81
N GLY A 524 8.09 5.72 31.10
CA GLY A 524 7.77 4.75 32.16
C GLY A 524 6.27 4.51 32.31
N ALA A 525 5.46 5.56 32.25
CA ALA A 525 3.98 5.45 32.27
C ALA A 525 3.43 4.76 31.02
N ALA A 526 4.06 4.94 29.85
CA ALA A 526 3.68 4.24 28.61
C ALA A 526 3.90 2.72 28.70
N GLN A 527 4.89 2.26 29.47
CA GLN A 527 5.20 0.84 29.66
C GLN A 527 4.31 0.13 30.71
N MET A 528 3.47 0.86 31.46
CA MET A 528 2.55 0.27 32.46
C MET A 528 1.37 -0.48 31.83
N SER A 529 0.79 -1.44 32.55
CA SER A 529 -0.38 -2.20 32.07
C SER A 529 -1.63 -1.31 31.95
N PRO A 530 -2.52 -1.51 30.96
CA PRO A 530 -3.81 -0.80 30.88
C PRO A 530 -4.75 -1.08 32.07
N ASN A 531 -4.45 -2.12 32.86
CA ASN A 531 -5.15 -2.42 34.10
C ASN A 531 -4.70 -1.51 35.27
N ASP A 532 -3.50 -0.93 35.20
CA ASP A 532 -2.92 -0.03 36.22
C ASP A 532 -3.33 1.44 36.01
N MET A 533 -4.47 1.68 35.35
CA MET A 533 -4.91 3.02 34.93
C MET A 533 -5.02 4.04 36.08
N GLN A 534 -5.17 3.63 37.34
CA GLN A 534 -5.09 4.58 38.47
C GLN A 534 -3.69 5.16 38.65
N LEU A 535 -2.64 4.34 38.53
CA LEU A 535 -1.24 4.76 38.65
C LEU A 535 -0.82 5.59 37.43
N ILE A 536 -1.18 5.14 36.22
CA ILE A 536 -0.96 5.88 34.97
C ILE A 536 -1.60 7.26 35.04
N ASN A 537 -2.85 7.36 35.51
CA ASN A 537 -3.53 8.65 35.66
C ASN A 537 -2.80 9.57 36.65
N GLN A 538 -2.36 9.05 37.80
CA GLN A 538 -1.60 9.85 38.77
C GLN A 538 -0.29 10.37 38.17
N GLU A 539 0.52 9.50 37.55
CA GLU A 539 1.82 9.87 36.98
C GLU A 539 1.65 10.92 35.85
N CYS A 540 0.66 10.72 34.96
CA CYS A 540 0.31 11.69 33.92
C CYS A 540 -0.14 13.05 34.49
N ASP A 541 -0.94 13.05 35.56
CA ASP A 541 -1.44 14.27 36.17
C ASP A 541 -0.34 15.01 36.96
N GLU A 542 0.61 14.30 37.57
CA GLU A 542 1.83 14.87 38.17
C GLU A 542 2.75 15.50 37.10
N ILE A 543 3.06 14.76 36.03
CA ILE A 543 3.85 15.25 34.88
C ILE A 543 3.19 16.50 34.28
N GLY A 544 1.87 16.49 34.07
CA GLY A 544 1.12 17.64 33.55
C GLY A 544 1.20 18.88 34.45
N ASN A 545 1.23 18.70 35.77
CA ASN A 545 1.41 19.78 36.73
C ASN A 545 2.85 20.33 36.76
N GLU A 546 3.87 19.50 36.53
CA GLU A 546 5.26 19.95 36.40
C GLU A 546 5.51 20.67 35.07
N LEU A 547 5.01 20.13 33.94
CA LEU A 547 5.06 20.78 32.63
C LEU A 547 4.39 22.15 32.64
N LYS A 548 3.27 22.30 33.36
CA LYS A 548 2.60 23.60 33.50
C LYS A 548 3.47 24.64 34.22
N LYS A 549 4.21 24.26 35.27
CA LYS A 549 5.13 25.19 35.96
C LYS A 549 6.24 25.68 35.02
N ILE A 550 6.83 24.76 34.23
CA ILE A 550 7.86 25.09 33.24
C ILE A 550 7.27 26.01 32.16
N GLU A 551 6.08 25.71 31.64
CA GLU A 551 5.39 26.56 30.67
C GLU A 551 5.11 27.97 31.22
N ASP A 552 4.59 28.07 32.45
CA ASP A 552 4.33 29.35 33.11
C ASP A 552 5.64 30.15 33.33
N GLU A 553 6.75 29.51 33.71
CA GLU A 553 8.06 30.17 33.83
C GLU A 553 8.61 30.67 32.48
N VAL A 554 8.52 29.86 31.42
CA VAL A 554 8.97 30.20 30.06
C VAL A 554 8.14 31.35 29.48
N ASN A 555 6.81 31.31 29.64
CA ASN A 555 5.90 32.36 29.17
C ASN A 555 6.18 33.70 29.87
N ASN A 556 6.44 33.70 31.19
CA ASN A 556 6.80 34.90 31.95
C ASN A 556 8.11 35.57 31.45
N LEU A 557 9.02 34.81 30.82
CA LEU A 557 10.28 35.34 30.27
C LEU A 557 10.13 35.83 28.82
N GLN A 558 9.24 35.23 28.04
CA GLN A 558 8.84 35.77 26.73
C GLN A 558 8.10 37.11 26.86
N GLY A 559 7.39 37.34 27.97
CA GLY A 559 6.77 38.64 28.31
C GLY A 559 7.74 39.82 28.47
N LEU A 560 9.06 39.59 28.46
CA LEU A 560 10.12 40.62 28.42
C LEU A 560 10.71 40.81 27.01
N ILE A 561 9.90 40.60 25.98
CA ILE A 561 10.17 40.94 24.58
C ILE A 561 8.89 41.61 24.03
N PRO A 562 8.97 42.78 23.37
CA PRO A 562 7.79 43.38 22.76
C PRO A 562 7.21 42.45 21.69
N GLN A 563 5.93 42.09 21.80
CA GLN A 563 5.24 41.41 20.70
C GLN A 563 5.24 42.33 19.48
N GLN A 564 5.72 41.83 18.34
CA GLN A 564 5.49 42.53 17.07
C GLN A 564 4.00 42.52 16.78
N GLN A 565 3.37 43.70 16.86
CA GLN A 565 1.97 43.84 16.49
C GLN A 565 1.79 43.49 15.02
N ASN A 566 0.82 42.63 14.74
CA ASN A 566 0.49 42.17 13.40
C ASN A 566 -0.30 43.27 12.64
N ASN A 567 0.34 44.42 12.36
CA ASN A 567 -0.26 45.53 11.65
C ASN A 567 -0.02 45.41 10.13
N ARG A 568 -0.68 44.44 9.51
CA ARG A 568 -0.88 44.43 8.06
C ARG A 568 -2.12 45.24 7.74
N ASP A 569 -1.92 46.51 7.35
CA ASP A 569 -2.98 47.30 6.74
C ASP A 569 -3.54 46.59 5.50
N PRO A 570 -4.87 46.51 5.31
CA PRO A 570 -5.45 45.88 4.13
C PRO A 570 -5.19 46.76 2.90
N VAL A 571 -4.35 46.25 1.98
CA VAL A 571 -4.20 46.84 0.65
C VAL A 571 -5.56 46.80 -0.04
N LYS A 572 -6.14 47.98 -0.29
CA LYS A 572 -7.36 48.10 -1.08
C LYS A 572 -7.06 47.81 -2.54
N VAL A 573 -7.87 46.92 -3.11
CA VAL A 573 -8.09 46.76 -4.56
C VAL A 573 -9.04 47.86 -5.03
#